data_AF-A0A7L3L0K6-F1
#
_entry.id   AF-A0A7L3L0K6-F1
#
_cell.length_a   1.000
_cell.length_b   1.000
_cell.length_c   1.000
_cell.angle_alpha   90.00
_cell.angle_beta   90.00
_cell.angle_gamma   90.00
#
_symmetry.space_group_name_H-M   'P 1'
#
loop_
_entity.id
_entity.type
_entity.pdbx_description
1 polymer ?
#
loop_
_entity_poly.entity_id
_entity_poly.type
_entity_poly.pdbx_seq_one_letter_code
_entity_poly.pdbx_strand_id
1 'polypeptide(L)' 'ASVQLSGAVLARCPACARNFANLYCHNICSPDQSVFTNVTRVTDYAPLPGARAVLEYQLFYRRRYAE' A
#
# COMPACT_ATOMS: atom_id res chain seq x y z
N ALA A 1 -10.13 -3.88 7.73
CA ALA A 1 -11.21 -2.89 7.55
C ALA A 1 -10.87 -1.76 6.55
N SER A 2 -9.61 -1.34 6.43
CA SER A 2 -9.16 -0.21 5.61
C SER A 2 -9.59 -0.21 4.13
N VAL A 3 -9.80 -1.37 3.52
CA VAL A 3 -10.22 -1.49 2.10
C VAL A 3 -11.68 -1.92 1.90
N GLN A 4 -12.46 -2.11 2.99
CA GLN A 4 -13.82 -2.66 2.88
C GLN A 4 -14.77 -1.76 2.09
N LEU A 5 -14.73 -0.44 2.33
CA LEU A 5 -15.62 0.49 1.64
C LEU A 5 -15.35 0.50 0.13
N SER A 6 -14.11 0.70 -0.28
CA SER A 6 -13.72 0.69 -1.70
C SER A 6 -14.01 -0.67 -2.36
N GLY A 7 -13.79 -1.77 -1.64
CA GLY A 7 -14.17 -3.10 -2.09
C GLY A 7 -15.66 -3.24 -2.38
N ALA A 8 -16.52 -2.72 -1.49
CA ALA A 8 -17.98 -2.73 -1.69
C ALA A 8 -18.41 -1.85 -2.88
N VAL A 9 -17.81 -0.67 -3.04
CA VAL A 9 -18.11 0.24 -4.16
C VAL A 9 -17.73 -0.40 -5.51
N LEU A 10 -16.58 -1.07 -5.57
CA LEU A 10 -16.07 -1.68 -6.80
C LEU A 10 -16.61 -3.09 -7.05
N ALA A 11 -17.44 -3.65 -6.14
CA ALA A 11 -17.90 -5.04 -6.18
C ALA A 11 -18.68 -5.40 -7.45
N ARG A 12 -19.29 -4.41 -8.13
CA ARG A 12 -20.01 -4.62 -9.40
C ARG A 12 -19.10 -4.95 -10.58
N CYS A 13 -17.80 -4.62 -10.50
CA CYS A 13 -16.82 -4.93 -11.53
C CYS A 13 -15.62 -5.68 -10.92
N PRO A 14 -15.54 -7.02 -11.09
CA PRO A 14 -14.47 -7.82 -10.50
C PRO A 14 -13.06 -7.40 -10.95
N ALA A 15 -12.91 -6.92 -12.19
CA ALA A 15 -11.63 -6.43 -12.69
C ALA A 15 -11.18 -5.17 -11.94
N CYS A 16 -12.07 -4.19 -11.75
CA CYS A 16 -11.77 -2.98 -10.98
C CYS A 16 -11.42 -3.31 -9.52
N ALA A 17 -12.22 -4.17 -8.88
CA ALA A 17 -11.96 -4.61 -7.51
C ALA A 17 -10.59 -5.30 -7.38
N ARG A 18 -10.22 -6.15 -8.35
CA ARG A 18 -8.93 -6.86 -8.36
C ARG A 18 -7.76 -5.91 -8.61
N ASN A 19 -7.87 -4.96 -9.54
CA ASN A 19 -6.82 -3.98 -9.79
C ASN A 19 -6.59 -3.09 -8.56
N PHE A 20 -7.67 -2.61 -7.92
CA PHE A 20 -7.60 -1.86 -6.69
C PHE A 20 -6.94 -2.67 -5.57
N ALA A 21 -7.37 -3.91 -5.33
CA ALA A 21 -6.77 -4.78 -4.32
C ALA A 21 -5.29 -5.03 -4.59
N ASN A 22 -4.91 -5.29 -5.85
CA ASN A 22 -3.52 -5.52 -6.24
C ASN A 22 -2.63 -4.31 -5.96
N LEU A 23 -3.13 -3.09 -6.15
CA LEU A 23 -2.37 -1.86 -5.83
C LEU A 23 -1.97 -1.83 -4.35
N TYR A 24 -2.90 -2.09 -3.43
CA TYR A 24 -2.59 -2.15 -1.99
C TYR A 24 -1.71 -3.35 -1.63
N CYS A 25 -1.97 -4.52 -2.21
CA CYS A 25 -1.14 -5.70 -1.98
C CYS A 25 0.31 -5.47 -2.40
N HIS A 26 0.55 -4.82 -3.54
CA HIS A 26 1.92 -4.48 -3.96
C HIS A 26 2.58 -3.52 -2.97
N ASN A 27 1.86 -2.49 -2.51
CA ASN A 27 2.40 -1.51 -1.58
C ASN A 27 2.76 -2.08 -0.22
N ILE A 28 2.12 -3.17 0.21
CA ILE A 28 2.25 -3.69 1.57
C ILE A 28 3.04 -5.00 1.61
N CYS A 29 2.82 -5.89 0.65
CA CYS A 29 3.26 -7.29 0.69
C CYS A 29 4.24 -7.68 -0.41
N SER A 30 4.58 -6.79 -1.34
CA SER A 30 5.51 -7.14 -2.42
C SER A 30 6.89 -7.47 -1.82
N PRO A 31 7.54 -8.58 -2.25
CA PRO A 31 8.91 -8.89 -1.82
C PRO A 31 9.92 -7.83 -2.30
N ASP A 32 9.58 -7.11 -3.37
CA ASP A 32 10.42 -6.07 -4.00
C ASP A 32 9.95 -4.65 -3.63
N GLN A 33 9.18 -4.48 -2.54
CA GLN A 33 8.58 -3.19 -2.13
C GLN A 33 9.61 -2.04 -2.08
N SER A 34 10.84 -2.32 -1.64
CA SER A 34 11.92 -1.34 -1.54
C SER A 34 12.35 -0.73 -2.88
N VAL A 35 12.04 -1.37 -4.01
CA VAL A 35 12.38 -0.88 -5.35
C VAL A 35 11.49 0.28 -5.80
N PHE A 36 10.29 0.42 -5.20
CA PHE A 36 9.30 1.42 -5.61
C PHE A 36 8.66 2.17 -4.43
N THR A 37 9.23 2.06 -3.24
CA THR A 37 8.75 2.72 -2.02
C THR A 37 9.89 3.44 -1.32
N ASN A 38 9.66 4.64 -0.81
CA ASN A 38 10.64 5.38 0.00
C ASN A 38 9.98 5.87 1.30
N VAL A 39 10.50 5.47 2.45
CA VAL A 39 10.00 5.92 3.76
C VAL A 39 10.53 7.31 4.06
N THR A 40 9.63 8.28 4.26
CA THR A 40 9.99 9.69 4.48
C THR A 40 9.86 10.14 5.93
N ARG A 41 9.01 9.48 6.72
CA ARG A 41 8.85 9.78 8.15
C ARG A 41 8.59 8.53 8.98
N VAL A 42 9.26 8.45 10.12
CA VAL A 42 9.15 7.36 11.10
C VAL A 42 9.04 7.91 12.52
N THR A 43 8.54 7.08 13.44
CA THR A 43 8.61 7.30 14.89
C THR A 43 9.07 6.03 15.60
N ASP A 44 9.58 6.15 16.81
CA ASP A 44 9.90 4.98 17.63
C ASP A 44 8.64 4.17 17.94
N TYR A 45 8.72 2.85 17.81
CA TYR A 45 7.62 1.94 18.09
C TYR A 45 7.77 1.37 19.50
N ALA A 46 7.13 2.03 20.47
CA ALA A 46 7.24 1.71 21.90
C ALA A 46 7.07 0.21 22.25
N PRO A 47 6.19 -0.58 21.60
CA PRO A 47 6.04 -1.99 21.91
C PRO A 47 7.25 -2.88 21.56
N LEU A 48 8.21 -2.42 20.75
CA LEU A 48 9.40 -3.20 20.40
C LEU A 48 10.66 -2.31 20.34
N PRO A 49 11.63 -2.50 21.26
CA PRO A 49 12.86 -1.71 21.29
C PRO A 49 13.63 -1.77 19.97
N GLY A 50 14.01 -0.60 19.45
CA GLY A 50 14.74 -0.46 18.18
C GLY A 50 13.86 -0.55 16.92
N ALA A 51 12.58 -0.92 17.05
CA ALA A 51 11.65 -0.87 15.94
C ALA A 51 11.14 0.55 15.70
N ARG A 52 10.90 0.87 14.43
CA ARG A 52 10.37 2.17 13.98
C ARG A 52 9.06 1.95 13.25
N ALA A 53 8.03 2.71 13.61
CA ALA A 53 6.76 2.73 12.92
C ALA A 53 6.83 3.74 11.76
N VAL A 54 6.38 3.31 10.58
CA VAL A 54 6.30 4.17 9.39
C VAL A 54 5.08 5.08 9.50
N LEU A 55 5.31 6.39 9.45
CA LEU A 55 4.25 7.41 9.47
C LEU A 55 3.95 7.96 8.07
N GLU A 56 4.92 7.90 7.17
CA GLU A 56 4.79 8.39 5.80
C GLU A 56 5.77 7.67 4.87
N TYR A 57 5.30 7.36 3.67
CA TYR A 57 6.11 6.81 2.59
C TYR A 57 5.60 7.32 1.23
N GLN A 58 6.53 7.43 0.30
CA GLN A 58 6.27 7.74 -1.11
C GLN A 58 6.20 6.45 -1.92
N LEU A 59 5.32 6.42 -2.93
CA LEU A 59 5.16 5.32 -3.88
C LEU A 59 5.48 5.81 -5.29
N PHE A 60 6.27 5.03 -6.03
CA PHE A 60 6.69 5.37 -7.38
C PHE A 60 6.10 4.38 -8.39
N TYR A 61 4.99 4.78 -9.02
CA TYR A 61 4.36 3.97 -10.07
C TYR A 61 4.73 4.42 -11.47
N ARG A 62 4.74 3.47 -12.40
CA ARG A 62 4.74 3.80 -13.83
C ARG A 62 3.36 4.33 -14.22
N ARG A 63 3.32 5.40 -15.01
CA ARG A 63 2.06 6.01 -15.49
C ARG A 63 1.07 4.98 -16.06
N ARG A 64 1.53 4.10 -16.95
CA ARG A 64 0.71 3.04 -17.59
C ARG A 64 0.00 2.08 -16.62
N TYR A 65 0.46 1.99 -15.37
CA TYR A 65 -0.15 1.13 -14.36
C TYR A 65 -1.33 1.83 -13.66
N ALA A 66 -1.32 3.17 -13.66
CA ALA A 66 -2.32 4.00 -13.00
C ALA A 66 -3.33 4.65 -13.96
N GLU A 67 -3.06 4.61 -15.27
CA GLU A 67 -4.02 4.91 -16.35
C GLU A 67 -5.10 3.82 -16.44
#